data_AF-A0A2X1RL78-F1
#
_entry.id   AF-A0A2X1RL78-F1
#
_cell.length_a   1.000
_cell.length_b   1.000
_cell.length_c   1.000
_cell.angle_alpha   90.00
_cell.angle_beta   90.00
_cell.angle_gamma   90.00
#
_symmetry.space_group_name_H-M   'P 1'
#
loop_
_entity.id
_entity.type
_entity.pdbx_description
1 polymer ?
#
loop_
_entity_poly.entity_id
_entity_poly.type
_entity_poly.pdbx_seq_one_letter_code
_entity_poly.pdbx_strand_id
1 'polypeptide(L)'
;MGITHVVRGEDHINNTPRQINILKAIGAPIPTYAHVSMINGDDGQKLSKRHGAVSVMQYRDDGYLPEALINYLVRLGWGHGDQEIFRSRRNDQLF
;
A
#
# COMPACT_ATOMS: atom_id res chain seq x y z
N MET A 1 -10.91 18.63 2.11
CA MET A 1 -10.06 17.74 1.29
C MET A 1 -10.85 16.90 0.27
N GLY A 2 -12.18 16.74 0.34
CA GLY A 2 -12.97 16.15 -0.76
C GLY A 2 -12.62 14.71 -1.12
N ILE A 3 -12.10 13.93 -0.16
CA ILE A 3 -11.62 12.57 -0.39
C ILE A 3 -12.79 11.64 -0.76
N THR A 4 -12.70 11.00 -1.92
CA THR A 4 -13.70 10.04 -2.42
C THR A 4 -13.29 8.59 -2.22
N HIS A 5 -11.99 8.31 -2.13
CA HIS A 5 -11.41 6.99 -1.95
C HIS A 5 -10.36 7.02 -0.85
N VAL A 6 -10.43 6.08 0.08
CA VAL A 6 -9.45 5.86 1.14
C VAL A 6 -8.77 4.52 0.88
N VAL A 7 -7.55 4.57 0.34
CA VAL A 7 -6.69 3.40 0.12
C VAL A 7 -5.64 3.36 1.22
N ARG A 8 -5.64 2.29 2.03
CA ARG A 8 -4.74 2.16 3.20
C ARG A 8 -4.51 0.71 3.60
N GLY A 9 -3.56 0.44 4.50
CA GLY A 9 -3.29 -0.91 5.01
C GLY A 9 -4.49 -1.56 5.70
N GLU A 10 -4.58 -2.90 5.58
CA GLU A 10 -5.63 -3.72 6.21
C GLU A 10 -5.63 -3.68 7.74
N ASP A 11 -4.52 -3.26 8.35
CA ASP A 11 -4.45 -2.99 9.79
C ASP A 11 -5.41 -1.89 10.26
N HIS A 12 -5.97 -1.11 9.34
CA HIS A 12 -7.01 -0.13 9.61
C HIS A 12 -8.45 -0.59 9.36
N ILE A 13 -8.69 -1.85 8.99
CA ILE A 13 -10.05 -2.37 8.76
C ILE A 13 -10.96 -2.12 9.96
N ASN A 14 -10.47 -2.42 11.17
CA ASN A 14 -11.22 -2.25 12.42
C ASN A 14 -11.56 -0.79 12.75
N ASN A 15 -10.85 0.18 12.17
CA ASN A 15 -11.12 1.60 12.35
C ASN A 15 -12.28 2.08 11.44
N THR A 16 -12.52 1.40 10.32
CA THR A 16 -13.49 1.81 9.30
C THR A 16 -14.92 1.93 9.84
N PRO A 17 -15.48 0.97 10.61
CA PRO A 17 -16.83 1.11 11.16
C PRO A 17 -16.99 2.35 12.06
N ARG A 18 -15.96 2.65 12.87
CA ARG A 18 -15.96 3.83 13.74
C ARG A 18 -15.93 5.13 12.93
N GLN A 19 -15.12 5.18 11.88
CA GLN A 19 -15.04 6.33 10.98
C GLN A 19 -16.35 6.55 10.22
N ILE A 20 -17.00 5.50 9.75
CA ILE A 20 -18.31 5.58 9.11
C ILE A 20 -19.35 6.19 10.07
N ASN A 21 -19.37 5.79 11.34
CA ASN A 21 -20.29 6.34 12.33
C ASN A 21 -20.05 7.85 12.54
N ILE A 22 -18.79 8.28 12.61
CA ILE A 22 -18.45 9.70 12.72
C ILE A 22 -18.92 10.47 11.49
N LEU A 23 -18.63 9.96 10.28
CA LEU A 23 -19.04 10.60 9.02
C LEU A 23 -20.55 10.75 8.92
N LYS A 24 -21.31 9.72 9.31
CA LYS A 24 -22.78 9.78 9.39
C LYS A 24 -23.26 10.84 10.39
N ALA A 25 -22.65 10.92 11.57
CA ALA A 25 -23.04 11.87 12.61
C ALA A 25 -22.86 13.33 12.19
N ILE A 26 -21.85 13.62 11.37
CA ILE A 26 -21.59 14.97 10.85
C ILE A 26 -22.24 15.23 9.48
N GLY A 27 -23.02 14.27 8.94
CA GLY A 27 -23.66 14.40 7.63
C GLY A 27 -22.69 14.43 6.45
N ALA A 28 -21.47 13.90 6.62
CA ALA A 28 -20.45 13.86 5.57
C ALA A 28 -20.61 12.64 4.64
N PRO A 29 -20.22 12.76 3.36
CA PRO A 29 -20.19 11.62 2.44
C PRO A 29 -19.21 10.55 2.93
N ILE A 30 -19.61 9.29 2.78
CA ILE A 30 -18.76 8.14 3.10
C ILE A 30 -17.91 7.82 1.87
N PRO A 31 -16.57 7.84 1.96
CA PRO A 31 -15.71 7.49 0.84
C PRO A 31 -15.72 5.97 0.58
N THR A 32 -15.30 5.56 -0.60
CA THR A 32 -14.99 4.17 -0.90
C THR A 32 -13.72 3.77 -0.15
N TYR A 33 -13.74 2.67 0.59
CA TYR A 33 -12.57 2.15 1.29
C TYR A 33 -11.98 0.96 0.53
N ALA A 34 -10.66 1.01 0.27
CA ALA A 34 -9.89 -0.13 -0.21
C ALA A 34 -8.76 -0.41 0.79
N HIS A 35 -8.69 -1.64 1.28
CA HIS A 35 -7.68 -2.07 2.24
C HIS A 35 -6.66 -2.96 1.53
N VAL A 36 -5.40 -2.53 1.50
CA VAL A 36 -4.30 -3.29 0.89
C VAL A 36 -3.63 -4.18 1.93
N SER A 37 -3.18 -5.36 1.49
CA SER A 37 -2.52 -6.35 2.36
C SER A 37 -1.25 -5.79 3.00
N MET A 38 -0.92 -6.30 4.20
CA MET A 38 0.36 -5.96 4.82
C MET A 38 1.52 -6.63 4.10
N ILE A 39 2.66 -5.94 4.05
CA ILE A 39 3.92 -6.54 3.64
C ILE A 39 4.40 -7.44 4.78
N ASN A 40 4.60 -8.72 4.48
CA ASN A 40 5.12 -9.71 5.40
C ASN A 40 6.60 -9.98 5.12
N GLY A 41 7.34 -10.35 6.17
CA GLY A 41 8.69 -10.88 6.04
C GLY A 41 8.67 -12.36 5.61
N ASP A 42 9.87 -12.93 5.47
CA ASP A 42 10.06 -14.32 5.04
C ASP A 42 9.48 -15.35 6.04
N ASP A 43 9.29 -14.92 7.29
CA ASP A 43 8.65 -15.69 8.36
C ASP A 43 7.11 -15.64 8.31
N GLY A 44 6.55 -14.93 7.32
CA GLY A 44 5.11 -14.71 7.16
C GLY A 44 4.52 -13.70 8.15
N GLN A 45 5.33 -13.14 9.05
CA GLN A 45 4.87 -12.13 10.00
C GLN A 45 4.94 -10.74 9.37
N LYS A 46 4.16 -9.80 9.92
CA LYS A 46 4.19 -8.40 9.50
C LYS A 46 5.63 -7.88 9.53
N LEU A 47 6.08 -7.34 8.40
CA LEU A 47 7.40 -6.75 8.29
C LEU A 47 7.52 -5.61 9.31
N SER A 48 8.53 -5.70 10.15
CA SER A 48 8.77 -4.75 11.24
C SER A 48 10.24 -4.41 11.33
N LYS A 49 10.59 -3.30 11.99
CA LYS A 49 12.00 -2.92 12.21
C LYS A 49 12.81 -4.01 12.92
N ARG A 50 12.15 -4.89 13.69
CA ARG A 50 12.78 -6.02 14.39
C ARG A 50 12.99 -7.23 13.47
N HIS A 51 12.26 -7.30 12.36
CA HIS A 51 12.31 -8.37 11.36
C HIS A 51 12.91 -7.87 10.03
N GLY A 52 13.84 -6.91 10.08
CA GLY A 52 14.58 -6.46 8.90
C GLY A 52 13.89 -5.42 8.02
N ALA A 53 12.84 -4.73 8.51
CA ALA A 53 12.28 -3.60 7.76
C ALA A 53 13.34 -2.50 7.59
N VAL A 54 13.83 -2.33 6.36
CA VAL A 54 14.76 -1.28 5.98
C VAL A 54 13.99 -0.01 5.61
N SER A 55 14.54 1.14 5.99
CA SER A 55 14.01 2.43 5.53
C SER A 55 14.14 2.55 4.02
N VAL A 56 13.19 3.22 3.35
CA VAL A 56 13.32 3.61 1.93
C VAL A 56 14.62 4.36 1.68
N MET A 57 15.08 5.13 2.67
CA MET A 57 16.36 5.86 2.59
C MET A 57 17.56 4.92 2.53
N GLN A 58 17.51 3.77 3.21
CA GLN A 58 18.59 2.80 3.17
C GLN A 58 18.73 2.20 1.77
N TYR A 59 17.61 1.83 1.10
CA TYR A 59 17.65 1.35 -0.27
C TYR A 59 18.30 2.36 -1.24
N ARG A 60 18.03 3.66 -1.03
CA ARG A 60 18.70 4.71 -1.81
C ARG A 60 20.20 4.73 -1.54
N ASP A 61 20.60 4.68 -0.27
CA ASP A 61 22.00 4.77 0.14
C ASP A 61 22.80 3.51 -0.28
N ASP A 62 22.14 2.35 -0.37
CA ASP A 62 22.68 1.09 -0.90
C ASP A 62 22.77 1.06 -2.44
N GLY A 63 22.27 2.09 -3.13
CA GLY A 63 22.39 2.25 -4.58
C GLY A 63 21.28 1.59 -5.42
N TYR A 64 20.13 1.27 -4.83
CA TYR A 64 18.98 0.75 -5.58
C TYR A 64 18.38 1.83 -6.50
N LEU A 65 18.02 1.42 -7.72
CA LEU A 65 17.29 2.29 -8.63
C LEU A 65 15.85 2.53 -8.12
N PRO A 66 15.36 3.79 -8.11
CA PRO A 66 13.99 4.09 -7.69
C PRO A 66 12.93 3.28 -8.44
N GLU A 67 13.12 3.09 -9.75
CA GLU A 67 12.21 2.33 -10.61
C GLU A 67 12.17 0.84 -10.23
N ALA A 68 13.32 0.27 -9.84
CA ALA A 68 13.39 -1.10 -9.38
C ALA A 68 12.65 -1.28 -8.05
N LEU A 69 12.81 -0.33 -7.12
CA LEU A 69 12.11 -0.36 -5.84
C LEU A 69 10.59 -0.19 -6.04
N ILE A 70 10.15 0.73 -6.89
CA ILE A 70 8.72 0.93 -7.20
C ILE A 70 8.13 -0.33 -7.84
N ASN A 71 8.83 -0.93 -8.80
CA ASN A 71 8.40 -2.18 -9.44
C ASN A 71 8.21 -3.30 -8.41
N TYR A 72 9.16 -3.43 -7.49
CA TYR A 72 9.09 -4.41 -6.42
C TYR A 72 7.89 -4.15 -5.49
N LEU A 73 7.66 -2.89 -5.06
CA LEU A 73 6.53 -2.54 -4.20
C LEU A 73 5.17 -2.80 -4.86
N VAL A 74 5.04 -2.55 -6.17
CA VAL A 74 3.81 -2.86 -6.92
C VAL A 74 3.49 -4.37 -6.87
N ARG A 75 4.51 -5.22 -6.95
CA ARG A 75 4.36 -6.68 -6.88
C ARG A 75 3.93 -7.20 -5.50
N LEU A 76 4.11 -6.43 -4.43
CA LEU A 76 3.75 -6.84 -3.06
C LEU A 76 2.25 -6.79 -2.76
N GLY A 77 1.42 -6.32 -3.70
CA GLY A 77 -0.04 -6.31 -3.52
C GLY A 77 -0.83 -6.44 -4.82
N TRP A 78 -0.16 -6.61 -5.97
CA TRP A 78 -0.79 -6.65 -7.27
C TRP A 78 0.11 -7.34 -8.31
N GLY A 79 -0.49 -7.93 -9.35
CA GLY A 79 0.25 -8.58 -10.43
C GLY A 79 -0.55 -8.65 -11.73
N HIS A 80 0.15 -8.84 -12.85
CA HIS A 80 -0.44 -8.97 -14.18
C HIS A 80 0.06 -10.26 -14.85
N GLY A 81 -0.57 -11.38 -14.51
CA GLY A 81 -0.07 -12.72 -14.86
C GLY A 81 1.37 -12.92 -14.35
N ASP A 82 2.22 -13.49 -15.20
CA ASP A 82 3.63 -13.77 -14.90
C ASP A 82 4.56 -12.56 -15.15
N GLN A 83 4.02 -11.39 -15.50
CA GLN A 83 4.84 -10.21 -15.71
C GLN A 83 5.36 -9.66 -14.36
N GLU A 84 6.68 -9.61 -14.23
CA GLU A 84 7.36 -9.14 -13.02
C GLU A 84 8.05 -7.78 -13.16
N ILE A 85 8.33 -7.35 -14.41
CA ILE A 85 9.00 -6.08 -14.69
C ILE A 85 8.01 -5.14 -15.38
N PHE A 86 7.71 -4.03 -14.71
CA PHE A 86 6.89 -2.94 -15.20
C PHE A 86 7.73 -1.66 -15.28
N ARG A 87 7.61 -0.95 -16.41
CA ARG A 87 8.21 0.37 -16.57
C ARG A 87 7.24 1.42 -16.03
N SER A 88 7.74 2.44 -15.31
CA SER A 88 6.95 3.46 -14.60
C SER A 88 5.68 3.96 -15.34
N ARG A 89 5.76 4.32 -16.63
CA ARG A 89 4.59 4.78 -17.42
C ARG A 89 3.51 3.73 -17.67
N ARG A 90 3.84 2.44 -17.56
CA ARG A 90 2.91 1.32 -17.83
C ARG A 90 2.06 1.00 -16.61
N ASN A 91 2.52 1.31 -15.40
CA ASN A 91 1.76 1.04 -14.17
C ASN A 91 0.42 1.77 -14.19
N ASP A 92 0.41 3.05 -14.58
CA ASP A 92 -0.79 3.88 -14.64
C ASP A 92 -1.86 3.39 -15.64
N GLN A 93 -1.48 2.53 -16.60
CA GLN A 93 -2.40 1.97 -17.60
C GLN A 93 -2.97 0.61 -17.20
N LEU A 94 -2.37 -0.03 -16.19
CA LEU A 94 -2.74 -1.37 -15.74
C LEU A 94 -3.54 -1.35 -14.42
N PHE A 95 -3.59 -0.20 -13.74
CA PHE A 95 -4.36 0.05 -12.52
C PHE A 95 -5.72 0.71 -12.82
#